data_AF-A0A645HLD7-F1
#
_entry.id   AF-A0A645HLD7-F1
#
_cell.length_a   1.000
_cell.length_b   1.000
_cell.length_c   1.000
_cell.angle_alpha   90.00
_cell.angle_beta   90.00
_cell.angle_gamma   90.00
#
_symmetry.space_group_name_H-M   'P 1'
#
loop_
_entity.id
_entity.type
_entity.pdbx_description
1 polymer ?
#
loop_
_entity_poly.entity_id
_entity_poly.type
_entity_poly.pdbx_seq_one_letter_code
_entity_poly.pdbx_strand_id
1 'polypeptide(L)' 'MSQALVNLGPEAEPAVLEVLALPNLASRAQACGILKQIGTRKSLEPLKDLTAHPVKELSEAAAEASRWIQSRETK' A
#
# COMPACT_ATOMS: atom_id res chain seq x y z
N MET A 1 14.83 -3.25 -2.18
CA MET A 1 14.65 -3.29 -3.64
C MET A 1 13.20 -2.92 -3.98
N SER A 2 12.85 -1.64 -3.82
CA SER A 2 11.44 -1.19 -3.93
C SER A 2 11.26 -0.06 -4.96
N GLN A 3 12.36 0.52 -5.43
CA GLN A 3 12.36 1.68 -6.31
C GLN A 3 11.91 1.35 -7.75
N ALA A 4 12.16 0.13 -8.21
CA ALA A 4 11.75 -0.31 -9.55
C ALA A 4 10.23 -0.37 -9.70
N LEU A 5 9.53 -0.82 -8.65
CA LEU A 5 8.06 -0.87 -8.62
C LEU A 5 7.45 0.54 -8.61
N VAL A 6 8.09 1.49 -7.93
CA VAL A 6 7.67 2.90 -7.95
C VAL A 6 7.80 3.50 -9.34
N ASN A 7 8.86 3.16 -10.08
CA ASN A 7 9.07 3.65 -11.44
C ASN A 7 8.12 3.03 -12.48
N LEU A 8 7.57 1.84 -12.24
CA LEU A 8 6.51 1.27 -13.07
C LEU A 8 5.18 2.05 -12.92
N GLY A 9 5.01 2.80 -11.83
CA GLY A 9 3.78 3.52 -11.55
C GLY A 9 2.60 2.57 -11.27
N PRO A 10 1.36 2.95 -11.64
CA PRO A 10 0.15 2.21 -11.27
C PRO A 10 0.09 0.78 -11.84
N GLU A 11 0.90 0.43 -12.84
CA GLU A 11 0.97 -0.94 -13.36
C GLU A 11 1.55 -1.95 -12.35
N ALA A 12 2.34 -1.48 -11.38
CA ALA A 12 2.87 -2.33 -10.30
C ALA A 12 1.85 -2.57 -9.17
N GLU A 13 0.69 -1.90 -9.19
CA GLU A 13 -0.36 -2.05 -8.18
C GLU A 13 -0.80 -3.51 -7.95
N PRO A 14 -1.16 -4.33 -8.96
CA PRO A 14 -1.53 -5.73 -8.75
C PRO A 14 -0.41 -6.57 -8.11
N ALA A 15 0.84 -6.37 -8.53
CA ALA A 15 1.98 -7.08 -7.95
C ALA A 15 2.18 -6.73 -6.47
N VAL A 16 1.95 -5.48 -6.09
CA VAL A 16 2.05 -5.02 -4.69
C VAL A 16 0.88 -5.52 -3.84
N LEU A 17 -0.31 -5.66 -4.42
CA LEU A 17 -1.46 -6.30 -3.76
C LEU A 17 -1.20 -7.78 -3.46
N GLU A 18 -0.53 -8.52 -4.34
CA GLU A 18 -0.11 -9.90 -4.04
C GLU A 18 0.85 -9.95 -2.84
N VAL A 19 1.76 -8.98 -2.73
CA VAL A 19 2.68 -8.87 -1.58
C VAL A 19 1.93 -8.59 -0.27
N LEU A 20 0.81 -7.85 -0.31
CA LEU A 20 -0.04 -7.63 0.86
C LEU A 20 -0.76 -8.88 1.37
N ALA A 21 -1.00 -9.85 0.47
CA ALA A 21 -1.60 -11.14 0.80
C ALA A 21 -0.58 -12.12 1.43
N LEU A 22 0.72 -11.82 1.37
CA LEU A 22 1.74 -12.67 1.98
C LEU A 22 1.69 -12.59 3.51
N PRO A 23 2.02 -13.69 4.22
CA PRO A 23 2.02 -13.72 5.69
C PRO A 23 3.15 -12.88 6.32
N ASN A 24 4.14 -12.46 5.53
CA ASN A 24 5.30 -11.74 6.03
C ASN A 24 5.00 -10.26 6.32
N LEU A 25 5.04 -9.86 7.59
CA LEU A 25 4.75 -8.49 8.02
C LEU A 25 5.67 -7.45 7.37
N ALA A 26 6.97 -7.74 7.23
CA ALA A 26 7.92 -6.83 6.60
C ALA A 26 7.58 -6.57 5.12
N SER A 27 7.19 -7.62 4.39
CA SER A 27 6.73 -7.51 3.00
C SER A 27 5.45 -6.67 2.91
N ARG A 28 4.49 -6.87 3.82
CA ARG A 28 3.23 -6.09 3.83
C ARG A 28 3.49 -4.61 4.14
N ALA A 29 4.39 -4.31 5.08
CA ALA A 29 4.77 -2.93 5.39
C ALA A 29 5.45 -2.25 4.19
N GLN A 30 6.35 -2.97 3.50
CA GLN A 30 6.94 -2.47 2.25
C GLN A 30 5.90 -2.23 1.17
N ALA A 31 4.92 -3.14 1.04
CA ALA A 31 3.83 -2.98 0.09
C ALA A 31 2.98 -1.74 0.39
N CYS A 32 2.62 -1.48 1.66
CA CYS A 32 1.97 -0.22 2.06
C CYS A 32 2.78 1.01 1.65
N GLY A 33 4.10 0.98 1.86
CA GLY A 33 5.01 2.07 1.46
C GLY A 33 5.07 2.29 -0.05
N ILE A 34 4.99 1.23 -0.85
CA ILE A 34 4.92 1.32 -2.31
C ILE A 34 3.55 1.84 -2.75
N LEU A 35 2.43 1.32 -2.19
CA LEU A 35 1.08 1.78 -2.50
C LEU A 35 0.86 3.25 -2.15
N LYS A 36 1.50 3.76 -1.10
CA LYS A 36 1.52 5.21 -0.81
C LYS A 36 2.04 6.04 -2.01
N GLN A 37 2.96 5.50 -2.81
CA GLN A 37 3.60 6.18 -3.93
C GLN A 37 2.97 5.89 -5.29
N ILE A 38 2.46 4.68 -5.53
CA ILE A 38 1.89 4.28 -6.84
C ILE A 38 0.43 3.83 -6.79
N GLY A 39 -0.10 3.59 -5.58
CA GLY A 39 -1.43 3.05 -5.38
C GLY A 39 -2.51 4.02 -5.85
N THR A 40 -3.60 3.46 -6.34
CA THR A 40 -4.78 4.19 -6.82
C THR A 40 -5.97 3.89 -5.91
N ARG A 41 -7.17 4.36 -6.28
CA ARG A 41 -8.41 4.02 -5.58
C ARG A 41 -8.58 2.52 -5.32
N LYS A 42 -8.08 1.65 -6.20
CA LYS A 42 -8.17 0.19 -6.04
C LYS A 42 -7.41 -0.33 -4.82
N SER A 43 -6.33 0.36 -4.44
CA SER A 43 -5.56 0.04 -3.24
C SER A 43 -6.22 0.48 -1.93
N LEU A 44 -7.23 1.35 -1.97
CA LEU A 44 -7.84 1.88 -0.75
C LEU A 44 -8.61 0.82 0.04
N GLU A 45 -9.32 -0.08 -0.62
CA GLU A 45 -10.02 -1.20 0.03
C GLU A 45 -9.05 -2.08 0.82
N PRO A 46 -8.00 -2.69 0.22
CA PRO A 46 -7.08 -3.54 0.95
C PRO A 46 -6.28 -2.78 2.02
N LEU A 47 -5.94 -1.51 1.78
CA LEU A 47 -5.31 -0.67 2.81
C LEU A 47 -6.24 -0.42 4.00
N LYS A 48 -7.54 -0.27 3.78
CA LYS A 48 -8.52 -0.07 4.85
C LYS A 48 -8.62 -1.31 5.74
N ASP A 49 -8.65 -2.51 5.17
CA ASP A 49 -8.57 -3.76 5.95
C ASP A 49 -7.28 -3.84 6.79
N LEU A 50 -6.15 -3.39 6.23
CA LEU A 50 -4.87 -3.35 6.94
C LEU A 50 -4.84 -2.34 8.08
N THR A 51 -5.60 -1.25 8.01
CA THR A 51 -5.69 -0.30 9.15
C THR A 51 -6.32 -0.92 10.39
N ALA A 52 -7.13 -1.97 10.24
CA ALA A 52 -7.71 -2.71 11.37
C ALA A 52 -6.78 -3.83 11.90
N HIS A 53 -5.59 -4.00 11.32
CA HIS A 53 -4.68 -5.07 11.72
C HIS A 53 -4.08 -4.82 13.12
N PRO A 54 -3.88 -5.87 13.95
CA PRO A 54 -3.33 -5.72 15.31
C PRO A 54 -1.87 -5.23 15.37
N VAL A 55 -1.18 -5.21 14.22
CA VAL A 55 0.22 -4.75 14.13
C VAL A 55 0.21 -3.25 13.88
N LYS A 56 0.66 -2.48 14.87
CA LYS A 56 0.60 -1.03 14.86
C LYS A 56 1.36 -0.41 13.70
N GLU A 57 2.59 -0.86 13.44
CA GLU A 57 3.40 -0.38 12.29
C GLU A 57 2.69 -0.60 10.95
N LEU A 58 2.02 -1.74 10.79
CA LEU A 58 1.32 -2.07 9.55
C LEU A 58 0.04 -1.24 9.39
N SER A 59 -0.71 -1.06 10.48
CA SER A 59 -1.91 -0.22 10.53
C SER A 59 -1.57 1.24 10.22
N GLU A 60 -0.51 1.79 10.83
CA GLU A 60 -0.05 3.15 10.59
C GLU A 60 0.43 3.33 9.14
N ALA A 61 1.23 2.40 8.61
CA ALA A 61 1.68 2.43 7.22
C ALA A 61 0.50 2.38 6.24
N ALA A 62 -0.51 1.58 6.52
CA ALA A 62 -1.71 1.47 5.69
C ALA A 62 -2.59 2.74 5.76
N ALA A 63 -2.73 3.33 6.94
CA ALA A 63 -3.46 4.57 7.16
C ALA A 63 -2.78 5.75 6.46
N GLU A 64 -1.45 5.82 6.48
CA GLU A 64 -0.70 6.81 5.73
C GLU A 64 -0.86 6.63 4.22
N ALA A 65 -0.69 5.40 3.73
CA ALA A 65 -0.80 5.10 2.30
C ALA A 65 -2.19 5.50 1.77
N SER A 66 -3.25 5.10 2.47
CA SER A 66 -4.63 5.41 2.06
C SER A 66 -4.92 6.92 2.05
N ARG A 67 -4.43 7.69 3.03
CA ARG A 67 -4.55 9.16 3.04
C ARG A 67 -3.84 9.81 1.86
N TRP A 68 -2.62 9.37 1.53
CA TRP A 68 -1.87 9.91 0.40
C TRP A 68 -2.55 9.64 -0.93
N ILE A 69 -3.04 8.42 -1.13
CA ILE A 69 -3.80 8.03 -2.33
C ILE A 69 -5.07 8.87 -2.45
N GLN A 70 -5.86 8.98 -1.38
CA GLN A 70 -7.07 9.82 -1.36
C GLN A 70 -6.73 11.27 -1.73
N SER A 71 -5.71 11.85 -1.11
CA SER A 71 -5.33 13.24 -1.38
C SER A 71 -4.87 13.49 -2.83
N ARG A 72 -4.37 12.46 -3.52
CA ARG A 72 -3.97 12.53 -4.94
C ARG A 72 -5.16 12.37 -5.88
N GLU A 73 -6.08 11.46 -5.55
CA GLU A 73 -7.29 11.18 -6.36
C GLU A 73 -8.37 12.25 -6.22
N THR A 74 -8.29 13.12 -5.21
CA THR A 74 -9.23 14.24 -5.01
C THR A 74 -8.78 15.53 -5.72
N LYS A 75 -7.65 15.49 -6.43
CA LYS A 75 -7.05 16.63 -7.14
C LYS A 75 -7.26 16.51 -8.65
#